data_AF-A0A349ME36-F1
#
_entry.id   AF-A0A349ME36-F1
#
_cell.length_a   1.000
_cell.length_b   1.000
_cell.length_c   1.000
_cell.angle_alpha   90.00
_cell.angle_beta   90.00
_cell.angle_gamma   90.00
#
_symmetry.space_group_name_H-M   'P 1'
#
loop_
_entity.id
_entity.type
_entity.pdbx_description
1 polymer ?
#
loop_
_entity_poly.entity_id
_entity_poly.type
_entity_poly.pdbx_seq_one_letter_code
_entity_poly.pdbx_strand_id
1 'polypeptide(L)'
;MTTITFDTLEFTERLKESGVPENQARGHTKAMAHILEQVEGSRIKEMATKRDIKELEVKIAELAVKIVETKTETIKWMVGLLLAQTGLIITALKLFPSH
;
A
#
# COMPACT_ATOMS: atom_id res chain seq x y z
N MET A 1 -13.59 3.24 10.23
CA MET A 1 -14.42 2.30 9.45
C MET A 1 -15.80 2.43 10.06
N THR A 2 -16.84 2.68 9.27
CA THR A 2 -18.20 2.71 9.81
C THR A 2 -18.59 1.26 10.06
N THR A 3 -18.75 0.87 11.33
CA THR A 3 -19.22 -0.47 11.69
C THR A 3 -20.68 -0.57 11.31
N ILE A 4 -21.04 -1.57 10.50
CA ILE A 4 -22.44 -1.92 10.27
C ILE A 4 -22.83 -2.87 11.41
N THR A 5 -23.66 -2.42 12.33
CA THR A 5 -24.18 -3.28 13.41
C THR A 5 -25.36 -4.09 12.92
N PHE A 6 -25.29 -5.42 13.08
CA PHE A 6 -26.42 -6.31 12.81
C PHE A 6 -27.29 -6.43 14.07
N ASP A 7 -28.48 -5.82 14.04
CA ASP A 7 -29.43 -5.92 15.15
C ASP A 7 -30.17 -7.27 15.09
N THR A 8 -29.72 -8.19 15.95
CA THR A 8 -30.31 -9.53 16.05
C THR A 8 -31.77 -9.53 16.51
N LEU A 9 -32.18 -8.54 17.31
CA LEU A 9 -33.54 -8.47 17.83
C LEU A 9 -34.49 -8.01 16.73
N GLU A 10 -34.17 -6.88 16.07
CA GLU A 10 -34.95 -6.34 14.95
C GLU A 10 -35.09 -7.37 13.82
N PHE A 11 -34.01 -8.09 13.50
CA PHE A 11 -34.04 -9.13 12.47
C PHE A 11 -34.93 -10.32 12.87
N THR A 12 -34.88 -10.75 14.14
CA THR A 12 -35.74 -11.84 14.64
C THR A 12 -37.21 -11.43 14.62
N GLU A 13 -37.52 -10.19 15.02
CA GLU A 13 -38.88 -9.64 15.02
C GLU A 13 -39.46 -9.58 13.61
N ARG A 14 -38.69 -9.07 12.64
CA ARG A 14 -39.11 -9.06 11.22
C ARG A 14 -39.45 -10.45 10.68
N LEU A 15 -38.67 -11.47 11.04
CA LEU A 15 -38.94 -12.84 10.62
C LEU A 15 -40.28 -13.34 11.21
N LYS A 16 -40.53 -13.06 12.49
CA LYS A 16 -41.79 -13.42 13.14
C LYS A 16 -43.00 -12.71 12.53
N GLU A 17 -42.87 -11.42 12.25
CA GLU A 17 -43.90 -10.62 11.58
C GLU A 17 -44.21 -11.16 10.17
N SER A 18 -43.22 -11.78 9.53
CA SER A 18 -43.36 -12.44 8.22
C SER A 18 -43.94 -13.86 8.32
N GLY A 19 -44.38 -14.30 9.50
CA GLY A 19 -44.97 -15.62 9.72
C GLY A 19 -43.96 -16.74 10.00
N VAL A 20 -42.67 -16.42 10.20
CA VAL A 20 -41.67 -17.43 10.57
C VAL A 20 -41.84 -17.80 12.06
N PRO A 21 -41.96 -19.09 12.41
CA PRO A 21 -42.05 -19.52 13.81
C PRO A 21 -40.86 -19.05 14.65
N GLU A 22 -41.09 -18.69 15.92
CA GLU A 22 -40.08 -18.15 16.86
C GLU A 22 -38.76 -18.94 16.88
N ASN A 23 -38.85 -20.27 16.93
CA ASN A 23 -37.69 -21.15 16.97
C ASN A 23 -36.87 -21.09 15.67
N GLN A 24 -37.54 -20.99 14.51
CA GLN A 24 -36.90 -20.83 13.21
C GLN A 24 -36.33 -19.43 13.03
N ALA A 25 -37.08 -18.39 13.44
CA ALA A 25 -36.64 -17.01 13.38
C ALA A 25 -35.32 -16.83 14.15
N ARG A 26 -35.25 -17.32 15.40
CA ARG A 26 -34.01 -17.33 16.20
C ARG A 26 -32.90 -18.13 15.54
N GLY A 27 -33.23 -19.28 14.93
CA GLY A 27 -32.28 -20.10 14.19
C GLY A 27 -31.64 -19.36 13.02
N HIS A 28 -32.45 -18.69 12.20
CA HIS A 28 -32.00 -17.87 11.08
C HIS A 28 -31.16 -16.68 11.53
N THR A 29 -31.60 -15.96 12.56
CA THR A 29 -30.84 -14.83 13.14
C THR A 29 -29.45 -15.29 13.59
N LYS A 30 -29.37 -16.42 14.32
CA LYS A 30 -28.10 -16.94 14.82
C LYS A 30 -27.18 -17.38 13.69
N ALA A 31 -27.71 -18.05 12.68
CA ALA A 31 -26.93 -18.45 11.50
C ALA A 31 -26.40 -17.23 10.74
N MET A 32 -27.23 -16.21 10.54
CA MET A 32 -26.84 -14.97 9.85
C MET A 32 -25.77 -14.19 10.62
N ALA A 33 -25.95 -14.04 11.93
CA ALA A 33 -24.96 -13.36 12.79
C ALA A 33 -23.59 -14.05 12.71
N HIS A 34 -23.55 -15.38 12.73
CA HIS A 34 -22.32 -16.15 12.62
C HIS A 34 -21.66 -16.03 11.24
N ILE A 35 -22.44 -16.02 10.15
CA ILE A 35 -21.90 -15.79 8.81
C ILE A 35 -21.31 -14.38 8.69
N LEU A 36 -22.01 -13.36 9.20
CA LEU A 36 -21.53 -11.98 9.18
C LEU A 36 -20.21 -11.83 9.95
N GLU A 37 -20.11 -12.44 11.13
CA GLU A 37 -18.86 -12.45 11.92
C GLU A 37 -17.70 -13.10 11.15
N GLN A 38 -17.94 -14.22 10.46
CA GLN A 38 -16.92 -14.87 9.63
C GLN A 38 -16.51 -14.03 8.42
N VAL A 39 -17.48 -13.40 7.75
CA VAL A 39 -17.24 -12.57 6.56
C VAL A 39 -16.51 -11.28 6.95
N GLU A 40 -16.89 -10.64 8.05
CA GLU A 40 -16.18 -9.47 8.58
C GLU A 40 -14.76 -9.85 9.02
N GLY A 41 -14.60 -10.94 9.77
CA GLY A 41 -13.29 -11.42 10.22
C GLY A 41 -12.34 -11.76 9.06
N SER A 42 -12.84 -12.38 8.00
CA SER A 42 -12.05 -12.71 6.80
C SER A 42 -11.74 -11.48 5.95
N ARG A 43 -12.75 -10.66 5.61
CA ARG A 43 -12.55 -9.47 4.78
C ARG A 43 -11.66 -8.43 5.44
N ILE A 44 -11.82 -8.19 6.74
CA ILE A 44 -11.00 -7.20 7.45
C ILE A 44 -9.53 -7.64 7.52
N LYS A 45 -9.27 -8.94 7.59
CA LYS A 45 -7.90 -9.47 7.69
C LYS A 45 -7.10 -9.34 6.39
N GLU A 46 -7.77 -9.35 5.24
CA GLU A 46 -7.12 -9.25 3.92
C GLU A 46 -7.03 -7.80 3.39
N MET A 47 -7.74 -6.85 4.01
CA MET A 47 -7.77 -5.47 3.54
C MET A 47 -6.71 -4.61 4.23
N ALA A 48 -5.93 -3.90 3.42
CA ALA A 48 -5.06 -2.83 3.92
C ALA A 48 -5.88 -1.72 4.55
N THR A 49 -5.48 -1.26 5.74
CA THR A 49 -6.11 -0.14 6.41
C THR A 49 -5.70 1.19 5.79
N LYS A 50 -6.46 2.25 6.07
CA LYS A 50 -6.07 3.63 5.67
C LYS A 50 -4.70 4.02 6.21
N ARG A 51 -4.31 3.49 7.37
CA ARG A 51 -2.99 3.72 7.96
C ARG A 51 -1.91 3.05 7.12
N ASP A 52 -2.11 1.81 6.71
CA ASP A 52 -1.16 1.07 5.88
C ASP A 52 -0.94 1.76 4.53
N ILE A 53 -2.02 2.25 3.92
CA ILE A 53 -1.96 3.02 2.67
C ILE A 53 -1.13 4.30 2.89
N LYS A 54 -1.41 5.06 3.96
CA LYS A 54 -0.68 6.29 4.26
C LYS A 54 0.81 6.03 4.55
N GLU A 55 1.13 4.92 5.20
CA GLU A 55 2.52 4.51 5.42
C GLU A 55 3.22 4.17 4.10
N LEU A 56 2.53 3.49 3.17
CA LEU A 56 3.05 3.23 1.84
C LEU A 56 3.25 4.51 1.03
N GLU A 57 2.31 5.47 1.07
CA GLU A 57 2.46 6.78 0.42
C GLU A 57 3.72 7.51 0.89
N VAL A 58 3.98 7.51 2.20
CA VAL A 58 5.19 8.11 2.79
C VAL A 58 6.44 7.38 2.29
N LYS A 59 6.47 6.03 2.34
CA LYS A 59 7.61 5.25 1.85
C LYS A 59 7.88 5.47 0.36
N ILE A 60 6.83 5.59 -0.46
CA ILE A 60 6.95 5.89 -1.88
C ILE A 60 7.56 7.28 -2.09
N ALA A 61 7.11 8.29 -1.35
CA ALA A 61 7.67 9.64 -1.41
C ALA A 61 9.16 9.66 -1.01
N GLU A 62 9.53 8.97 0.08
CA GLU A 62 10.92 8.84 0.51
C GLU A 62 11.80 8.13 -0.53
N LEU A 63 11.29 7.06 -1.15
CA LEU A 63 12.01 6.35 -2.22
C LEU A 63 12.20 7.23 -3.45
N ALA A 64 11.20 8.01 -3.84
CA ALA A 64 11.30 8.93 -4.97
C ALA A 64 12.42 9.96 -4.74
N VAL A 65 12.53 10.51 -3.52
CA VAL A 65 13.63 11.42 -3.14
C VAL A 65 14.97 10.72 -3.23
N LYS A 66 15.13 9.54 -2.63
CA LYS A 66 16.40 8.78 -2.66
C LYS A 66 16.85 8.42 -4.07
N ILE A 67 15.91 8.12 -4.96
CA ILE A 67 16.22 7.85 -6.38
C ILE A 67 16.80 9.09 -7.05
N VAL A 68 16.21 10.27 -6.83
CA VAL A 68 16.70 11.53 -7.39
C VAL A 68 18.08 11.89 -6.84
N GLU A 69 18.28 11.73 -5.52
CA GLU A 69 19.57 11.97 -4.87
C GLU A 69 20.67 11.07 -5.45
N THR A 70 20.42 9.75 -5.51
CA THR A 70 21.37 8.77 -6.03
C THR A 70 21.70 9.03 -7.50
N LYS A 71 20.68 9.37 -8.31
CA LYS A 71 20.88 9.74 -9.72
C LYS A 71 21.74 10.99 -9.84
N THR A 72 21.49 11.99 -9.02
CA THR A 72 22.24 13.26 -9.04
C THR A 72 23.69 13.05 -8.63
N GLU A 73 23.94 12.26 -7.58
CA GLU A 73 25.28 11.91 -7.15
C GLU A 73 26.04 11.12 -8.22
N THR A 74 25.38 10.14 -8.85
CA THR A 74 25.95 9.37 -9.96
C THR A 74 26.35 10.28 -11.12
N ILE A 75 25.48 11.23 -11.51
CA ILE A 75 25.79 12.21 -12.56
C ILE A 75 26.99 13.07 -12.18
N LYS A 76 27.06 13.56 -10.93
CA LYS A 76 28.20 14.37 -10.45
C LYS A 76 29.52 13.62 -10.59
N TRP A 77 29.56 12.35 -10.16
CA TRP A 77 30.76 11.51 -10.30
C TRP A 77 31.13 11.26 -11.77
N MET A 78 30.14 10.97 -12.63
CA MET A 78 30.38 10.80 -14.06
C MET A 78 30.96 12.06 -14.71
N VAL A 79 30.42 13.24 -14.38
CA VAL A 79 30.95 14.53 -14.88
C VAL A 79 32.39 14.73 -14.40
N GLY A 80 32.68 14.46 -13.13
CA GLY A 80 34.04 14.53 -12.58
C GLY A 80 35.03 13.62 -13.31
N LEU A 81 34.65 12.36 -13.56
CA LEU A 81 35.46 11.40 -14.30
C LEU A 81 35.68 11.82 -15.76
N LEU A 82 34.65 12.32 -16.45
CA LEU A 82 34.75 12.80 -17.83
C LEU A 82 35.70 14.01 -17.94
N LEU A 83 35.62 14.95 -17.00
CA LEU A 83 36.53 16.10 -16.95
C LEU A 83 37.97 15.66 -16.69
N ALA A 84 38.18 14.75 -15.74
CA ALA A 84 39.50 14.18 -15.46
C ALA A 84 40.09 13.47 -16.69
N GLN A 85 39.30 12.63 -17.36
CA GLN A 85 39.72 11.93 -18.58
C GLN A 85 40.07 12.92 -19.71
N THR A 86 39.27 13.96 -19.89
CA THR A 86 39.53 15.00 -20.90
C THR A 86 40.84 15.73 -20.60
N GLY A 87 41.09 16.08 -19.33
CA GLY A 87 42.36 16.69 -18.92
C GLY A 87 43.57 15.80 -19.17
N LEU A 88 43.46 14.50 -18.91
CA LEU A 88 44.52 13.53 -19.21
C LEU A 88 44.80 13.45 -20.72
N ILE A 89 43.76 13.41 -21.56
CA ILE A 89 43.91 13.39 -23.02
C ILE A 89 44.62 14.65 -23.52
N ILE A 90 44.20 15.84 -23.07
CA ILE A 90 44.83 17.12 -23.46
C ILE A 90 46.30 17.15 -23.04
N THR A 91 46.61 16.66 -21.84
CA THR A 91 47.98 16.61 -21.32
C THR A 91 48.85 15.67 -22.16
N ALA A 92 48.33 14.48 -22.51
CA ALA A 92 49.03 13.53 -23.37
C ALA A 92 49.32 14.10 -24.77
N LEU A 93 48.34 14.78 -25.39
CA LEU A 93 48.52 15.43 -26.69
C LEU A 93 49.59 16.54 -26.67
N LYS A 94 49.70 17.29 -25.57
CA LYS A 94 50.76 18.31 -25.41
C LYS A 94 52.13 17.71 -25.15
N LEU A 95 52.22 16.58 -24.44
CA LEU A 95 53.48 15.94 -24.07
C LEU A 95 54.09 15.16 -25.26
N PHE A 96 53.25 14.64 -26.16
CA PHE A 96 53.67 13.96 -27.39
C PHE A 96 53.22 14.76 -28.62
N PRO A 97 53.84 15.92 -28.91
CA PRO A 97 53.54 16.64 -30.14
C PRO A 97 53.87 15.75 -31.34
N SER A 98 52.89 15.51 -32.20
CA SER A 98 53.12 14.91 -33.51
C SER A 98 54.13 15.79 -34.26
N HIS A 99 55.26 15.19 -34.65
CA HIS A 99 56.28 15.80 -35.51
C HIS A 99 55.69 16.51 -36.73
#